data_AF-A0A940MVW9-F1
#
_entry.id   AF-A0A940MVW9-F1
#
_cell.length_a   1.000
_cell.length_b   1.000
_cell.length_c   1.000
_cell.angle_alpha   90.00
_cell.angle_beta   90.00
_cell.angle_gamma   90.00
#
_symmetry.space_group_name_H-M   'P 1'
#
loop_
_entity.id
_entity.type
_entity.pdbx_description
1 polymer ?
#
loop_
_entity_poly.entity_id
_entity_poly.type
_entity_poly.pdbx_seq_one_letter_code
_entity_poly.pdbx_strand_id
1 'polypeptide(L)' 'MTEDAQALTSGDLRNRLSHACEMAGGQSRWAQRHNIPVSVVSETISGRRDPSERVINALGLMRVERFIPFKRGSNG' A
#
# COMPACT_ATOMS: atom_id res chain seq x y z
N MET A 1 -2.96 -26.52 2.52
CA MET A 1 -3.32 -25.34 3.32
C MET A 1 -3.06 -24.14 2.44
N THR A 2 -4.10 -23.65 1.76
CA THR A 2 -4.01 -22.43 0.97
C THR A 2 -4.00 -21.31 2.00
N GLU A 3 -2.83 -20.86 2.41
CA GLU A 3 -2.72 -19.57 3.08
C GLU A 3 -3.31 -18.55 2.12
N ASP A 4 -4.54 -18.13 2.38
CA ASP A 4 -5.06 -16.86 1.90
C ASP A 4 -4.05 -15.81 2.34
N ALA A 5 -3.04 -15.56 1.51
CA ALA A 5 -2.15 -14.43 1.66
C ALA A 5 -3.06 -13.21 1.73
N GLN A 6 -3.26 -12.73 2.96
CA GLN A 6 -4.29 -11.76 3.31
C GLN A 6 -4.09 -10.56 2.39
N ALA A 7 -5.03 -10.30 1.48
CA ALA A 7 -4.91 -9.15 0.59
C ALA A 7 -4.84 -7.92 1.47
N LEU A 8 -3.76 -7.17 1.33
CA LEU A 8 -3.65 -5.87 1.95
C LEU A 8 -4.60 -4.92 1.23
N THR A 9 -5.43 -4.23 2.00
CA THR A 9 -6.18 -3.10 1.50
C THR A 9 -5.24 -1.94 1.21
N SER A 10 -5.72 -0.93 0.48
CA SER A 10 -4.96 0.32 0.29
C SER A 10 -4.64 1.00 1.64
N GLY A 11 -5.49 0.82 2.66
CA GLY A 11 -5.23 1.31 4.01
C GLY A 11 -4.06 0.58 4.68
N ASP A 12 -4.02 -0.74 4.58
CA ASP A 12 -2.92 -1.54 5.14
C ASP A 12 -1.58 -1.21 4.47
N LEU A 13 -1.60 -0.98 3.15
CA LEU A 13 -0.42 -0.54 2.42
C LEU A 13 0.08 0.81 2.93
N ARG A 14 -0.81 1.78 3.17
CA ARG A 14 -0.43 3.10 3.69
C ARG A 14 0.18 2.99 5.09
N ASN A 15 -0.38 2.14 5.95
CA ASN A 15 0.16 1.89 7.28
C ASN A 15 1.57 1.27 7.21
N ARG A 16 1.77 0.28 6.33
CA ARG A 16 3.09 -0.31 6.08
C ARG A 16 4.09 0.71 5.55
N LEU A 17 3.66 1.57 4.63
CA LEU A 17 4.50 2.63 4.09
C LEU A 17 4.91 3.63 5.17
N SER A 18 3.96 4.06 6.02
CA SER A 18 4.25 4.95 7.16
C SER A 18 5.28 4.33 8.10
N HIS A 19 5.08 3.06 8.47
CA HIS A 19 6.00 2.36 9.36
C HIS A 19 7.38 2.15 8.72
N ALA A 20 7.44 1.79 7.43
CA ALA A 20 8.71 1.68 6.71
C ALA A 20 9.45 3.03 6.66
N CYS A 21 8.72 4.14 6.54
CA CYS A 21 9.28 5.48 6.61
C CYS A 21 9.84 5.79 8.02
N GLU A 22 9.11 5.46 9.09
CA GLU A 22 9.59 5.62 10.47
C GLU A 22 10.88 4.83 10.72
N MET A 23 10.92 3.56 10.30
CA MET A 23 12.10 2.70 10.43
C MET A 23 13.31 3.19 9.62
N ALA A 24 13.07 3.90 8.51
CA ALA A 24 14.11 4.53 7.71
C ALA A 24 14.58 5.90 8.27
N GLY A 25 13.93 6.41 9.32
CA GLY A 25 14.21 7.74 9.89
C GLY A 25 13.50 8.89 9.16
N GLY A 26 12.37 8.61 8.53
CA GLY A 26 11.47 9.56 7.89
C GLY A 26 11.19 9.26 6.41
N GLN A 27 10.12 9.90 5.89
CA GLN A 27 9.68 9.73 4.50
C GLN A 27 10.78 10.07 3.49
N SER A 28 11.54 11.15 3.71
CA SER A 28 12.61 11.58 2.80
C SER A 28 13.74 10.57 2.68
N ARG A 29 14.16 9.94 3.79
CA ARG A 29 15.23 8.92 3.78
C ARG A 29 14.77 7.64 3.09
N TRP A 30 13.55 7.20 3.38
CA TRP A 30 12.95 6.04 2.70
C TRP A 30 12.84 6.28 1.20
N ALA A 31 12.30 7.43 0.81
CA ALA A 31 12.16 7.86 -0.57
C ALA A 31 13.50 7.87 -1.32
N GLN A 32 14.56 8.44 -0.72
CA GLN A 32 15.91 8.45 -1.30
C GLN A 32 16.46 7.04 -1.49
N ARG A 33 16.34 6.17 -0.48
CA ARG A 33 16.83 4.78 -0.52
C ARG A 33 16.22 3.99 -1.67
N HIS A 34 14.95 4.26 -1.99
CA HIS A 34 14.21 3.57 -3.05
C HIS A 34 14.14 4.35 -4.37
N ASN A 35 14.82 5.50 -4.47
CA ASN A 35 14.80 6.40 -5.63
C ASN A 35 13.37 6.79 -6.07
N ILE A 36 12.50 7.09 -5.09
CA ILE A 36 11.12 7.53 -5.28
C ILE A 36 11.02 8.99 -4.83
N PRO A 37 10.32 9.88 -5.55
CA PRO A 37 10.14 11.25 -5.09
C PRO A 37 9.36 11.30 -3.76
N VAL A 38 9.81 12.13 -2.82
CA VAL A 38 9.17 12.28 -1.49
C VAL A 38 7.69 12.66 -1.60
N SER A 39 7.33 13.47 -2.61
CA SER A 39 5.94 13.84 -2.87
C SER A 39 5.06 12.63 -3.17
N VAL A 40 5.56 11.65 -3.93
CA VAL A 40 4.83 10.41 -4.22
C VAL A 40 4.55 9.65 -2.91
N VAL A 41 5.55 9.56 -2.03
CA VAL A 41 5.40 8.87 -0.73
C VAL A 41 4.35 9.57 0.14
N SER A 42 4.43 10.89 0.28
CA SER A 42 3.49 11.69 1.08
C SER A 42 2.05 11.64 0.51
N GLU A 43 1.89 11.75 -0.81
CA GLU A 43 0.59 11.64 -1.48
C GLU A 43 -0.01 10.23 -1.36
N THR A 44 0.82 9.18 -1.39
CA THR A 44 0.36 7.80 -1.16
C THR A 44 -0.08 7.61 0.29
N ILE A 45 0.70 8.07 1.27
CA ILE A 45 0.35 7.97 2.71
C ILE A 45 -0.97 8.70 3.01
N SER A 46 -1.12 9.92 2.48
CA SER A 46 -2.35 10.71 2.64
C SER A 46 -3.55 10.18 1.85
N GLY A 47 -3.34 9.20 0.97
CA GLY A 47 -4.38 8.62 0.13
C GLY A 47 -4.84 9.53 -1.03
N ARG A 48 -4.17 10.67 -1.26
CA ARG A 48 -4.43 11.54 -2.41
C ARG A 48 -4.05 10.88 -3.74
N ARG A 49 -3.11 9.92 -3.69
CA ARG A 49 -2.64 9.17 -4.85
C ARG A 49 -2.74 7.68 -4.61
N ASP A 50 -3.13 6.94 -5.65
CA ASP A 50 -3.04 5.48 -5.62
C ASP A 50 -1.56 5.03 -5.58
N PRO A 51 -1.21 3.95 -4.85
CA PRO A 51 0.17 3.52 -4.71
C PRO A 51 0.75 3.09 -6.06
N SER A 52 1.81 3.76 -6.53
CA SER A 52 2.48 3.32 -7.75
C SER A 52 3.14 1.94 -7.57
N GLU A 53 3.32 1.18 -8.66
CA GLU A 53 4.04 -0.10 -8.64
C GLU A 53 5.44 0.01 -8.01
N ARG A 54 6.13 1.15 -8.18
CA ARG A 54 7.43 1.38 -7.53
C ARG A 54 7.33 1.35 -6.00
N VAL A 55 6.29 1.96 -5.43
CA VAL A 55 6.06 1.97 -3.98
C VAL A 55 5.69 0.57 -3.49
N ILE A 56 4.81 -0.12 -4.23
CA ILE A 56 4.38 -1.49 -3.92
C ILE A 56 5.59 -2.44 -3.89
N ASN A 57 6.41 -2.40 -4.95
CA ASN A 57 7.61 -3.24 -5.05
C ASN A 57 8.67 -2.87 -4.01
N ALA A 58 8.84 -1.58 -3.69
CA ALA A 58 9.75 -1.13 -2.64
C ALA A 58 9.36 -1.65 -1.24
N LEU A 59 8.07 -1.92 -1.02
CA LEU A 59 7.56 -2.53 0.21
C LEU A 59 7.60 -4.08 0.17
N GLY A 60 8.11 -4.68 -0.90
CA GLY A 60 8.12 -6.13 -1.09
C GLY A 60 6.72 -6.72 -1.32
N LEU A 61 5.80 -5.91 -1.84
CA LEU A 61 4.43 -6.31 -2.15
C LEU A 61 4.26 -6.49 -3.66
N MET A 62 3.13 -7.09 -4.05
CA MET A 62 2.70 -7.22 -5.44
C MET A 62 1.22 -6.85 -5.52
N ARG A 63 0.84 -6.05 -6.54
CA ARG A 63 -0.57 -5.75 -6.81
C ARG A 63 -1.24 -6.98 -7.43
N VAL A 64 -2.39 -7.37 -6.89
CA VAL A 64 -3.24 -8.41 -7.46
C VAL A 64 -4.65 -7.85 -7.64
N GLU A 65 -5.28 -8.15 -8.77
CA GLU A 65 -6.70 -7.87 -8.98
C GLU A 65 -7.53 -9.02 -8.37
N ARG A 66 -8.56 -8.69 -7.57
CA ARG A 66 -9.44 -9.67 -6.93
C ARG A 66 -10.90 -9.33 -7.22
N PHE A 67 -11.68 -10.35 -7.56
CA PHE A 67 -13.13 -10.26 -7.73
C PHE A 67 -13.80 -10.93 -6.53
N ILE A 68 -14.76 -10.25 -5.90
CA ILE A 68 -15.55 -10.78 -4.77
C ILE A 68 -17.02 -10.89 -5.17
N PRO A 69 -17.77 -11.85 -4.58
CA PRO A 69 -19.21 -11.95 -4.82
C PRO A 69 -19.94 -10.65 -4.47
N PHE A 70 -20.79 -10.18 -5.37
CA PHE A 70 -21.69 -9.07 -5.09
C PHE A 70 -22.80 -9.54 -4.14
N LYS A 71 -22.71 -9.18 -2.85
CA LYS A 71 -23.83 -9.36 -1.91
C LYS A 71 -24.89 -8.31 -2.20
N ARG A 72 -25.92 -8.70 -2.94
CA ARG A 72 -27.15 -7.90 -3.06
C ARG A 72 -27.83 -7.93 -1.68
N GLY A 73 -28.01 -6.76 -1.05
CA GLY A 73 -28.66 -6.69 0.25
C GLY A 73 -30.02 -7.38 0.21
N SER A 74 -30.20 -8.39 1.04
CA SER A 74 -31.53 -8.91 1.37
C SER A 74 -32.24 -7.82 2.16
N ASN A 75 -33.06 -7.01 1.51
CA ASN A 75 -34.12 -6.29 2.21
C ASN A 75 -35.09 -7.35 2.73
N GLY A 76 -35.00 -7.64 4.02
CA GLY A 76 -36.06 -8.25 4.82
C GLY A 76 -36.71 -7.16 5.64
#